data_AF-A0A9E1R288-F1
#
_entry.id   AF-A0A9E1R288-F1
#
_cell.length_a   1.000
_cell.length_b   1.000
_cell.length_c   1.000
_cell.angle_alpha   90.00
_cell.angle_beta   90.00
_cell.angle_gamma   90.00
#
_symmetry.space_group_name_H-M   'P 1'
#
loop_
_entity.id
_entity.type
_entity.pdbx_description
1 polymer ?
#
loop_
_entity_poly.entity_id
_entity_poly.type
_entity_poly.pdbx_seq_one_letter_code
_entity_poly.pdbx_strand_id
1 'polypeptide(L)'
;MPDGRPDLPVMHRILREPRVLFGLCILGLMCVAAILAPWLSPHNPLEQDLLFSFLPPSWQENGDPIFFLGTDNLGRDIASRLIYGTRTALIVAIVAATLAALLGTILGMIAGFYGGKIDMLISCAVDIWMS
;
A
#
# COMPACT_ATOMS: atom_id res chain seq x y z
N MET A 1 24.84 36.60 4.46
CA MET A 1 23.49 37.20 4.53
C MET A 1 22.50 36.18 3.96
N PRO A 2 21.60 35.56 4.74
CA PRO A 2 20.50 34.77 4.18
C PRO A 2 19.39 35.72 3.72
N ASP A 3 18.93 35.55 2.47
CA ASP A 3 17.87 36.36 1.85
C ASP A 3 16.53 36.18 2.60
N GLY A 4 16.02 37.27 3.18
CA GLY A 4 14.74 37.35 3.89
C GLY A 4 13.52 37.39 2.98
N ARG A 5 13.33 36.39 2.12
CA ARG A 5 12.07 36.22 1.38
C ARG A 5 11.18 35.26 2.16
N PRO A 6 9.89 35.56 2.39
CA PRO A 6 8.97 34.56 2.90
C PRO A 6 8.87 33.45 1.85
N ASP A 7 9.50 32.33 2.15
CA ASP A 7 9.41 31.09 1.40
C ASP A 7 7.93 30.69 1.35
N LEU A 8 7.27 31.04 0.23
CA LEU A 8 5.98 30.46 -0.13
C LEU A 8 6.09 28.95 0.09
N PRO A 9 5.17 28.33 0.84
CA PRO A 9 5.40 27.05 1.48
C PRO A 9 5.80 26.04 0.41
N VAL A 10 6.98 25.41 0.57
CA VAL A 10 7.53 24.37 -0.33
C VAL A 10 6.44 23.36 -0.76
N MET A 11 5.48 23.11 0.12
CA MET A 11 4.23 22.38 -0.10
C MET A 11 3.50 22.75 -1.41
N HIS A 12 3.35 24.04 -1.73
CA HIS A 12 2.62 24.50 -2.93
C HIS A 12 3.37 24.21 -4.23
N ARG A 13 4.70 24.09 -4.18
CA ARG A 13 5.53 23.69 -5.33
C ARG A 13 5.45 22.18 -5.56
N ILE A 14 5.51 21.39 -4.49
CA ILE A 14 5.41 19.92 -4.55
C ILE A 14 4.03 19.48 -5.07
N LEU A 15 2.96 20.13 -4.61
CA LEU A 15 1.58 19.82 -5.05
C LEU A 15 1.27 20.24 -6.49
N ARG A 16 2.15 20.99 -7.16
CA ARG A 16 2.02 21.32 -8.59
C ARG A 16 2.74 20.36 -9.50
N GLU A 17 3.53 19.43 -8.96
CA GLU A 17 4.24 18.44 -9.75
C GLU A 17 3.25 17.34 -10.22
N PRO A 18 3.08 17.11 -11.53
CA PRO A 18 2.07 16.18 -12.05
C PRO A 18 2.30 14.74 -11.55
N ARG A 19 3.55 14.36 -11.29
CA ARG A 19 3.91 13.04 -10.75
C ARG A 19 3.40 12.86 -9.32
N VAL A 20 3.52 13.91 -8.49
CA VAL A 20 3.05 13.90 -7.11
C VAL A 20 1.52 13.84 -7.09
N LEU A 21 0.86 14.65 -7.92
CA LEU A 21 -0.59 14.63 -8.04
C LEU A 21 -1.13 13.28 -8.52
N PHE A 22 -0.47 12.65 -9.49
CA PHE A 22 -0.84 11.34 -9.98
C PHE A 22 -0.72 10.26 -8.90
N GLY A 23 0.42 10.23 -8.19
CA GLY A 23 0.62 9.31 -7.07
C GLY A 23 -0.38 9.53 -5.93
N LEU A 24 -0.62 10.80 -5.57
CA LEU A 24 -1.60 11.17 -4.55
C LEU A 24 -3.03 10.78 -4.96
N CYS A 25 -3.38 10.92 -6.24
CA CYS A 25 -4.67 10.52 -6.77
C CYS A 25 -4.88 9.01 -6.68
N ILE A 26 -3.89 8.20 -7.09
CA ILE A 26 -3.94 6.74 -6.97
C ILE A 26 -4.05 6.32 -5.50
N LEU A 27 -3.19 6.86 -4.64
CA LEU A 27 -3.21 6.55 -3.21
C LEU A 27 -4.56 6.94 -2.58
N GLY A 28 -5.07 8.13 -2.91
CA GLY A 28 -6.38 8.60 -2.48
C GLY A 28 -7.50 7.67 -2.91
N LEU A 29 -7.49 7.21 -4.17
CA LEU A 29 -8.45 6.23 -4.68
C LEU A 29 -8.37 4.90 -3.93
N MET A 30 -7.17 4.38 -3.67
CA MET A 30 -6.96 3.15 -2.89
C MET A 30 -7.47 3.29 -1.46
N CYS A 31 -7.22 4.43 -0.81
CA CYS A 31 -7.72 4.72 0.54
C CYS A 31 -9.25 4.76 0.56
N VAL A 32 -9.87 5.44 -0.41
CA VAL A 32 -11.34 5.49 -0.52
C VAL A 32 -11.91 4.10 -0.75
N ALA A 33 -11.35 3.32 -1.68
CA ALA A 33 -11.78 1.94 -1.95
C ALA A 33 -11.63 1.04 -0.72
N ALA A 34 -10.55 1.19 0.06
CA ALA A 34 -10.31 0.43 1.27
C ALA A 34 -11.27 0.76 2.42
N ILE A 35 -11.59 2.05 2.62
CA ILE A 35 -12.52 2.50 3.66
C ILE A 35 -13.96 2.10 3.29
N LEU A 36 -14.33 2.30 2.02
CA LEU A 36 -15.66 1.97 1.51
C LEU A 36 -15.79 0.50 1.11
N ALA A 37 -14.79 -0.35 1.34
CA ALA A 37 -14.81 -1.76 0.97
C ALA A 37 -16.10 -2.50 1.43
N PRO A 38 -16.61 -2.31 2.67
CA PRO A 38 -17.84 -2.98 3.10
C PRO A 38 -19.10 -2.58 2.34
N TRP A 39 -19.09 -1.42 1.68
CA TRP A 39 -20.23 -0.90 0.91
C TRP A 39 -20.03 -1.01 -0.60
N LEU A 40 -18.78 -1.06 -1.05
CA LEU A 40 -18.40 -1.11 -2.47
C LEU A 40 -18.33 -2.55 -2.99
N SER A 41 -18.11 -3.52 -2.11
CA SER A 41 -17.99 -4.94 -2.46
C SER A 41 -19.34 -5.52 -2.89
N PRO A 42 -19.47 -6.09 -4.11
CA PRO A 42 -20.70 -6.72 -4.56
C PRO A 42 -21.07 -7.97 -3.77
N HIS A 43 -20.07 -8.75 -3.36
CA HIS A 43 -20.24 -10.04 -2.67
C HIS A 43 -19.35 -10.11 -1.43
N ASN A 44 -19.57 -11.11 -0.59
CA ASN A 44 -18.68 -11.38 0.53
C ASN A 44 -17.35 -11.96 0.00
N PRO A 45 -16.18 -11.33 0.28
CA PRO A 45 -14.89 -11.75 -0.26
C PRO A 45 -14.41 -13.14 0.22
N LEU A 46 -15.03 -13.68 1.26
CA LEU A 46 -14.70 -14.98 1.86
C LEU A 46 -15.73 -16.07 1.54
N GLU A 47 -16.85 -15.71 0.92
CA GLU A 47 -17.88 -16.67 0.54
C GLU A 47 -17.38 -17.53 -0.62
N GLN A 48 -17.50 -18.85 -0.45
CA GLN A 48 -16.96 -19.85 -1.37
C GLN A 48 -18.10 -20.67 -1.95
N ASP A 49 -18.15 -20.74 -3.28
CA ASP A 49 -19.07 -21.63 -3.98
C ASP A 49 -18.36 -22.33 -5.14
N LEU A 50 -18.02 -23.61 -4.93
CA LEU A 50 -17.29 -24.40 -5.92
C LEU A 50 -18.06 -24.62 -7.22
N LEU A 51 -19.39 -24.44 -7.22
CA LEU A 51 -20.19 -24.51 -8.46
C LEU A 51 -19.84 -23.38 -9.43
N PHE A 52 -19.40 -22.25 -8.90
CA PHE A 52 -18.98 -21.08 -9.66
C PHE A 52 -17.46 -20.95 -9.71
N SER A 53 -16.71 -22.05 -9.61
CA SER A 53 -15.24 -22.01 -9.71
C SER A 53 -14.77 -21.75 -11.13
N PHE A 54 -13.71 -20.93 -11.28
CA PHE A 54 -13.10 -20.58 -12.57
C PHE A 54 -14.05 -19.94 -13.59
N LEU A 55 -15.00 -19.12 -13.13
CA LEU A 55 -15.82 -18.34 -14.04
C LEU A 55 -14.96 -17.27 -14.70
N PRO A 56 -15.05 -17.12 -16.04
CA PRO A 56 -14.43 -16.01 -16.72
C PRO A 56 -15.17 -14.70 -16.37
N PRO A 57 -14.56 -13.54 -16.65
CA PRO A 57 -15.22 -12.26 -16.45
C PRO A 57 -16.53 -12.15 -17.21
N SER A 58 -17.47 -11.34 -16.70
CA SER A 58 -18.84 -11.27 -17.23
C SER A 58 -18.94 -10.83 -18.71
N TRP A 59 -17.89 -10.21 -19.25
CA TRP A 59 -17.81 -9.81 -20.66
C TRP A 59 -17.27 -10.90 -21.60
N GLN A 60 -16.94 -12.09 -21.10
CA GLN A 60 -16.48 -13.22 -21.90
C GLN A 60 -17.58 -14.30 -22.05
N GLU A 61 -17.39 -15.19 -23.02
CA GLU A 61 -18.26 -16.35 -23.18
C GLU A 61 -18.26 -17.22 -21.91
N ASN A 62 -19.44 -17.64 -21.46
CA ASN A 62 -19.67 -18.37 -20.20
C ASN A 62 -19.38 -17.58 -18.92
N GLY A 63 -19.25 -16.25 -19.00
CA GLY A 63 -19.18 -15.39 -17.82
C GLY A 63 -20.56 -15.17 -17.20
N ASP A 64 -20.61 -15.09 -15.87
CA ASP A 64 -21.85 -14.79 -15.14
C ASP A 64 -21.90 -13.29 -14.79
N PRO A 65 -22.99 -12.57 -15.11
CA PRO A 65 -23.14 -11.15 -14.76
C PRO A 65 -23.10 -10.86 -13.26
N ILE A 66 -23.37 -11.85 -12.41
CA ILE A 66 -23.23 -11.75 -10.95
C ILE A 66 -21.77 -11.49 -10.59
N PHE A 67 -20.82 -12.15 -11.27
CA PHE A 67 -19.39 -12.03 -11.00
C PHE A 67 -18.70 -11.16 -12.04
N PHE A 68 -18.69 -9.84 -11.83
CA PHE A 68 -18.18 -8.87 -12.81
C PHE A 68 -16.75 -9.17 -13.31
N LEU A 69 -15.82 -9.46 -12.40
CA LEU A 69 -14.44 -9.85 -12.75
C LEU A 69 -14.24 -11.38 -12.82
N GLY A 70 -15.31 -12.17 -12.70
CA GLY A 70 -15.26 -13.61 -12.57
C GLY A 70 -14.87 -14.07 -11.17
N THR A 71 -14.54 -15.35 -11.07
CA THR A 71 -14.26 -16.03 -9.79
C THR A 71 -12.92 -16.75 -9.81
N ASP A 72 -12.38 -17.02 -8.62
CA ASP A 72 -11.17 -17.82 -8.48
C ASP A 72 -11.45 -19.34 -8.43
N ASN A 73 -10.39 -20.11 -8.14
CA ASN A 73 -10.45 -21.57 -8.02
C ASN A 73 -11.34 -22.09 -6.88
N LEU A 74 -11.74 -21.23 -5.95
CA LEU A 74 -12.64 -21.54 -4.84
C LEU A 74 -14.03 -20.92 -5.06
N GLY A 75 -14.28 -20.37 -6.25
CA GLY A 75 -15.54 -19.70 -6.60
C GLY A 75 -15.78 -18.38 -5.88
N ARG A 76 -14.71 -17.73 -5.38
CA ARG A 76 -14.83 -16.43 -4.72
C ARG A 76 -14.81 -15.30 -5.73
N ASP A 77 -15.64 -14.28 -5.53
CA ASP A 77 -15.69 -13.10 -6.40
C ASP A 77 -14.36 -12.32 -6.39
N ILE A 78 -13.73 -12.19 -7.57
CA ILE A 78 -12.45 -11.51 -7.72
C ILE A 78 -12.58 -10.01 -7.43
N ALA A 79 -13.69 -9.38 -7.81
CA ALA A 79 -13.89 -7.95 -7.60
C ALA A 79 -13.93 -7.59 -6.11
N SER A 80 -14.75 -8.30 -5.34
CA SER A 80 -14.82 -8.19 -3.88
C SER A 80 -13.46 -8.43 -3.23
N ARG A 81 -12.71 -9.45 -3.69
CA ARG A 81 -11.37 -9.77 -3.18
C ARG A 81 -10.34 -8.69 -3.47
N LEU A 82 -10.41 -8.01 -4.61
CA LEU A 82 -9.50 -6.91 -4.93
C LEU A 82 -9.78 -5.67 -4.05
N ILE A 83 -11.06 -5.33 -3.85
CA ILE A 83 -11.46 -4.20 -3.02
C ILE A 83 -11.04 -4.44 -1.56
N TYR A 84 -11.39 -5.60 -0.99
CA TYR A 84 -10.97 -5.96 0.37
C TYR A 84 -9.45 -6.20 0.49
N GLY A 85 -8.83 -6.72 -0.56
CA GLY A 85 -7.38 -6.89 -0.65
C GLY A 85 -6.65 -5.55 -0.54
N THR A 86 -7.20 -4.48 -1.12
CA THR A 86 -6.66 -3.12 -1.01
C THR A 86 -6.64 -2.65 0.44
N ARG A 87 -7.72 -2.91 1.20
CA ARG A 87 -7.78 -2.58 2.64
C ARG A 87 -6.71 -3.31 3.44
N THR A 88 -6.56 -4.62 3.23
CA THR A 88 -5.55 -5.42 3.92
C THR A 88 -4.14 -4.97 3.55
N ALA A 89 -3.87 -4.69 2.27
CA ALA A 89 -2.57 -4.24 1.79
C ALA A 89 -2.17 -2.90 2.44
N LEU A 90 -3.08 -1.94 2.55
CA LEU A 90 -2.81 -0.65 3.19
C LEU A 90 -2.50 -0.81 4.69
N ILE A 91 -3.26 -1.66 5.39
CA ILE A 91 -3.01 -1.94 6.81
C ILE A 91 -1.62 -2.54 7.00
N VAL A 92 -1.27 -3.55 6.20
CA VAL A 92 0.05 -4.20 6.28
C VAL A 92 1.16 -3.21 5.97
N ALA A 93 0.99 -2.36 4.93
CA ALA A 93 1.98 -1.34 4.57
C ALA A 93 2.24 -0.36 5.72
N ILE A 94 1.19 0.15 6.36
CA ILE A 94 1.31 1.09 7.48
C ILE A 94 2.00 0.43 8.68
N VAL A 95 1.58 -0.77 9.04
CA VAL A 95 2.15 -1.50 10.19
C VAL A 95 3.62 -1.82 9.95
N ALA A 96 3.95 -2.36 8.77
CA ALA A 96 5.33 -2.71 8.42
C ALA A 96 6.23 -1.48 8.38
N ALA A 97 5.79 -0.39 7.75
CA ALA A 97 6.55 0.86 7.69
C ALA A 97 6.79 1.45 9.08
N THR A 98 5.77 1.43 9.95
CA THR A 98 5.88 1.94 11.31
C THR A 98 6.87 1.11 12.13
N LEU A 99 6.81 -0.21 12.04
CA LEU A 99 7.75 -1.10 12.73
C LEU A 99 9.18 -0.93 12.20
N ALA A 100 9.35 -0.84 10.88
CA ALA A 100 10.66 -0.59 10.28
C ALA A 100 11.23 0.76 10.74
N ALA A 101 10.41 1.82 10.77
CA ALA A 101 10.83 3.12 11.27
C ALA A 101 11.22 3.08 12.75
N LEU A 102 10.46 2.38 13.60
CA LEU A 102 10.77 2.23 15.03
C LEU A 102 12.10 1.48 15.23
N LEU A 103 12.27 0.34 14.58
CA LEU A 103 13.50 -0.46 14.68
C LEU A 103 14.72 0.29 14.12
N GLY A 104 14.56 0.91 12.95
CA GLY A 104 15.60 1.74 12.34
C GLY A 104 15.99 2.92 13.22
N THR A 105 15.02 3.58 13.86
CA THR A 105 15.29 4.68 14.80
C THR A 105 16.02 4.19 16.05
N ILE A 106 15.63 3.04 16.62
CA ILE A 106 16.34 2.45 17.78
C ILE A 106 17.79 2.12 17.41
N LEU A 107 18.01 1.44 16.28
CA LEU A 107 19.36 1.11 15.82
C LEU A 107 20.18 2.38 15.53
N GLY A 108 19.58 3.38 14.88
CA GLY A 108 20.22 4.66 14.62
C GLY A 108 20.59 5.42 15.90
N MET A 109 19.73 5.39 16.92
CA MET A 109 20.04 5.97 18.23
C MET A 109 21.18 5.23 18.93
N ILE A 110 21.22 3.90 18.88
CA ILE A 110 22.30 3.10 19.47
C ILE A 110 23.63 3.42 18.77
N ALA A 111 23.64 3.45 17.44
CA ALA A 111 24.82 3.81 16.66
C ALA A 111 25.30 5.23 17.02
N GLY A 112 24.39 6.21 17.03
CA GLY A 112 24.71 7.61 17.30
C GLY A 112 25.11 7.91 18.75
N PHE A 113 24.58 7.17 19.72
CA PHE A 113 24.87 7.41 21.14
C PHE A 113 26.20 6.78 21.59
N TYR A 114 26.47 5.53 21.20
CA TYR A 114 27.69 4.82 21.62
C TYR A 114 28.88 5.11 20.71
N GLY A 115 28.65 5.37 19.41
CA GLY A 115 29.71 5.63 18.44
C GLY A 115 30.75 4.50 18.29
N GLY A 116 31.82 4.80 17.55
CA GLY A 116 32.99 3.92 17.42
C GLY A 116 32.68 2.56 16.79
N LYS A 117 32.98 1.47 17.51
CA LYS A 117 32.85 0.10 16.98
C LYS A 117 31.40 -0.34 16.77
N ILE A 118 30.47 0.14 17.60
CA ILE A 118 29.05 -0.23 17.51
C ILE A 118 28.41 0.41 16.27
N ASP A 119 28.68 1.70 16.05
CA ASP A 119 28.27 2.43 14.85
C ASP A 119 28.80 1.76 13.57
N MET A 120 30.10 1.42 13.54
CA MET A 120 30.71 0.74 12.40
C MET A 120 30.04 -0.61 12.10
N LEU A 121 29.70 -1.42 13.11
CA LEU A 121 29.01 -2.70 12.90
C LEU A 121 27.59 -2.51 12.37
N ILE A 122 26.83 -1.55 12.92
CA ILE A 122 25.45 -1.28 12.49
C ILE A 122 25.43 -0.75 11.06
N SER A 123 26.26 0.26 10.77
CA SER A 123 26.37 0.85 9.44
C SER A 123 26.84 -0.17 8.40
N CYS A 124 27.81 -1.02 8.74
CA CYS A 124 28.27 -2.10 7.87
C CYS A 124 27.16 -3.13 7.57
N ALA A 125 26.35 -3.50 8.56
CA ALA A 125 25.21 -4.39 8.34
C ALA A 125 24.16 -3.78 7.40
N VAL A 126 23.91 -2.47 7.50
CA VAL A 126 23.01 -1.73 6.61
C VAL A 126 23.58 -1.66 5.19
N ASP A 127 24.87 -1.38 5.04
CA ASP A 127 25.54 -1.32 3.74
C ASP A 127 25.50 -2.68 3.03
N ILE A 128 25.72 -3.78 3.76
CA ILE A 128 25.60 -5.14 3.21
C ILE A 128 24.16 -5.44 2.76
N TRP A 129 23.16 -4.95 3.49
CA TRP A 129 21.76 -5.14 3.10
C TRP A 129 21.37 -4.33 1.85
N MET A 130 22.00 -3.17 1.62
CA MET A 130 21.76 -2.30 0.47
C MET A 130 22.56 -2.68 -0.79
N SER A 131 23.56 -3.56 -0.67
CA SER A 131 24.39 -4.06 -1.77
C SER A 131 23.75 -5.23 -2.51
#